data_AF-A0A6C0IGP1-F1
#
_entry.id   AF-A0A6C0IGP1-F1
#
_cell.length_a   1.000
_cell.length_b   1.000
_cell.length_c   1.000
_cell.angle_alpha   90.00
_cell.angle_beta   90.00
_cell.angle_gamma   90.00
#
_symmetry.space_group_name_H-M   'P 1'
#
loop_
_entity.id
_entity.type
_entity.pdbx_description
1 polymer ?
#
loop_
_entity_poly.entity_id
_entity_poly.type
_entity_poly.pdbx_seq_one_letter_code
_entity_poly.pdbx_strand_id
1 'polypeptide(L)'
;MPLSKHFYSLDEVQAALFYTAGRYDAKEALFWCKEMIDSGCIGEAISTLFESWLLHKGPFCIAWLVQAWTTLRSEELTEEAILLSVYQLCSCKKKDNSLWNVLALGSQEVDRVTPKTPPLPYPADKMDPKELYFLRALYQGKARSAWFIANYVEPARVWWLVEWYHTHVRYTDYTECTECRDANWLEALKGYEDLLGYRSNAYDTIIRCCAILFVCTTYKQHMVPGMDDRMTAAIEEWKKLDGRKSRRIYTIPTACLYGRTQRGHMKWSQHNLVQLYQVEMYLVGCPFWDDVLSHHATIINEKIQWVSEKQRETFYQTYFPDDIPDEWSLAEKKKSHGDGVLGPTDKVTLVRYARTHFSGLSRLAWNTTKEALLQVEKRDNQDCEISSIADTPLFPFDVALLKPVHKRPKI
;
A
#
# COMPACT_ATOMS: atom_id res chain seq x y z
N MET A 1 5.89 -16.40 -12.31
CA MET A 1 4.97 -16.08 -11.19
C MET A 1 4.01 -17.24 -11.00
N PRO A 2 3.83 -17.73 -9.77
CA PRO A 2 2.88 -18.81 -9.49
C PRO A 2 1.42 -18.39 -9.72
N LEU A 3 0.56 -19.37 -9.93
CA LEU A 3 -0.87 -19.23 -10.10
C LEU A 3 -1.58 -19.37 -8.75
N SER A 4 -2.57 -18.51 -8.54
CA SER A 4 -3.51 -18.58 -7.42
C SER A 4 -4.37 -19.84 -7.50
N LYS A 5 -5.15 -20.11 -6.45
CA LYS A 5 -6.11 -21.24 -6.43
C LYS A 5 -7.05 -21.23 -7.64
N HIS A 6 -7.49 -20.05 -8.09
CA HIS A 6 -8.37 -19.92 -9.26
C HIS A 6 -7.63 -19.45 -10.52
N PHE A 7 -6.34 -19.77 -10.63
CA PHE A 7 -5.53 -19.62 -11.84
C PHE A 7 -5.40 -18.16 -12.34
N TYR A 8 -5.21 -17.24 -11.39
CA TYR A 8 -4.67 -15.91 -11.66
C TYR A 8 -3.17 -15.89 -11.38
N SER A 9 -2.39 -15.07 -12.08
CA SER A 9 -1.00 -14.84 -11.64
C SER A 9 -1.00 -14.10 -10.30
N LEU A 10 -0.30 -14.61 -9.28
CA LEU A 10 -0.41 -14.09 -7.91
C LEU A 10 0.01 -12.61 -7.78
N ASP A 11 1.04 -12.18 -8.49
CA ASP A 11 1.44 -10.77 -8.54
C ASP A 11 0.33 -9.87 -9.10
N GLU A 12 -0.45 -10.38 -10.04
CA GLU A 12 -1.59 -9.66 -10.62
C GLU A 12 -2.78 -9.60 -9.67
N VAL A 13 -3.05 -10.66 -8.90
CA VAL A 13 -4.07 -10.63 -7.83
C VAL A 13 -3.68 -9.60 -6.78
N GLN A 14 -2.41 -9.58 -6.36
CA GLN A 14 -1.90 -8.61 -5.41
C GLN A 14 -2.02 -7.17 -5.93
N ALA A 15 -1.64 -6.94 -7.20
CA ALA A 15 -1.78 -5.64 -7.83
C ALA A 15 -3.24 -5.21 -7.99
N ALA A 16 -4.14 -6.15 -8.28
CA ALA A 16 -5.57 -5.89 -8.37
C ALA A 16 -6.15 -5.49 -7.00
N LEU A 17 -5.81 -6.22 -5.93
CA LEU A 17 -6.20 -5.86 -4.55
C LEU A 17 -5.72 -4.45 -4.18
N PHE A 18 -4.44 -4.15 -4.44
CA PHE A 18 -3.89 -2.81 -4.20
C PHE A 18 -4.69 -1.72 -4.92
N TYR A 19 -4.98 -1.95 -6.19
CA TYR A 19 -5.69 -1.01 -7.04
C TYR A 19 -7.14 -0.80 -6.60
N THR A 20 -7.88 -1.86 -6.30
CA THR A 20 -9.30 -1.78 -5.92
C THR A 20 -9.49 -1.20 -4.52
N ALA A 21 -8.59 -1.54 -3.57
CA ALA A 21 -8.58 -0.95 -2.23
C ALA A 21 -8.42 0.58 -2.27
N GLY A 22 -7.70 1.10 -3.27
CA GLY A 22 -7.55 2.53 -3.53
C GLY A 22 -8.80 3.21 -4.12
N ARG A 23 -9.75 2.48 -4.71
CA ARG A 23 -10.84 3.00 -5.57
C ARG A 23 -12.25 2.93 -4.98
N TYR A 24 -12.38 2.56 -3.71
CA TYR A 24 -13.67 2.43 -3.01
C TYR A 24 -14.60 1.36 -3.60
N ASP A 25 -14.05 0.41 -4.36
CA ASP A 25 -14.79 -0.75 -4.85
C ASP A 25 -14.63 -1.89 -3.83
N ALA A 26 -15.45 -1.86 -2.79
CA ALA A 26 -15.37 -2.83 -1.70
C ALA A 26 -15.63 -4.26 -2.20
N LYS A 27 -16.56 -4.45 -3.14
CA LYS A 27 -16.92 -5.78 -3.64
C LYS A 27 -15.76 -6.39 -4.42
N GLU A 28 -15.14 -5.64 -5.32
CA GLU A 28 -14.00 -6.14 -6.09
C GLU A 28 -12.76 -6.32 -5.19
N ALA A 29 -12.50 -5.40 -4.26
CA ALA A 29 -11.39 -5.55 -3.32
C ALA A 29 -11.54 -6.78 -2.40
N LEU A 30 -12.75 -7.05 -1.91
CA LEU A 30 -13.05 -8.26 -1.14
C LEU A 30 -12.80 -9.52 -1.96
N PHE A 31 -13.18 -9.51 -3.24
CA PHE A 31 -12.92 -10.64 -4.14
C PHE A 31 -11.42 -10.93 -4.27
N TRP A 32 -10.61 -9.91 -4.56
CA TRP A 32 -9.16 -10.08 -4.72
C TRP A 32 -8.48 -10.47 -3.41
N CYS A 33 -8.93 -9.92 -2.28
CA CYS A 33 -8.42 -10.34 -0.97
C CYS A 33 -8.79 -11.79 -0.68
N LYS A 34 -10.03 -12.20 -0.95
CA LYS A 34 -10.47 -13.58 -0.76
C LYS A 34 -9.68 -14.55 -1.65
N GLU A 35 -9.35 -14.16 -2.89
CA GLU A 35 -8.46 -14.94 -3.77
C GLU A 35 -7.06 -15.15 -3.17
N MET A 36 -6.48 -14.11 -2.54
CA MET A 36 -5.18 -14.23 -1.85
C MET A 36 -5.26 -15.18 -0.66
N ILE A 37 -6.30 -15.03 0.18
CA ILE A 37 -6.53 -15.89 1.36
C ILE A 37 -6.75 -17.34 0.92
N ASP A 38 -7.60 -17.58 -0.08
CA ASP A 38 -7.88 -18.91 -0.64
C ASP A 38 -6.63 -19.56 -1.24
N SER A 39 -5.66 -18.76 -1.69
CA SER A 39 -4.37 -19.21 -2.21
C SER A 39 -3.31 -19.40 -1.11
N GLY A 40 -3.65 -19.13 0.15
CA GLY A 40 -2.75 -19.20 1.31
C GLY A 40 -1.77 -18.03 1.45
N CYS A 41 -1.96 -16.95 0.68
CA CYS A 41 -1.11 -15.75 0.67
C CYS A 41 -1.60 -14.69 1.68
N ILE A 42 -1.78 -15.08 2.94
CA ILE A 42 -2.36 -14.23 3.98
C ILE A 42 -1.46 -13.02 4.29
N GLY A 43 -0.15 -13.26 4.44
CA GLY A 43 0.82 -12.19 4.75
C GLY A 43 0.89 -11.14 3.64
N GLU A 44 0.92 -11.58 2.39
CA GLU A 44 0.91 -10.70 1.21
C GLU A 44 -0.39 -9.91 1.10
N ALA A 45 -1.54 -10.49 1.48
CA ALA A 45 -2.81 -9.78 1.52
C ALA A 45 -2.77 -8.62 2.54
N ILE A 46 -2.31 -8.88 3.78
CA ILE A 46 -2.19 -7.87 4.83
C ILE A 46 -1.20 -6.77 4.41
N SER A 47 -0.03 -7.16 3.93
CA SER A 47 1.01 -6.24 3.44
C SER A 47 0.46 -5.34 2.35
N THR A 48 -0.29 -5.89 1.40
CA THR A 48 -0.93 -5.15 0.31
C THR A 48 -1.98 -4.16 0.81
N LEU A 49 -2.78 -4.53 1.81
CA LEU A 49 -3.75 -3.63 2.43
C LEU A 49 -3.06 -2.48 3.17
N PHE A 50 -1.99 -2.78 3.91
CA PHE A 50 -1.19 -1.78 4.59
C PHE A 50 -0.54 -0.80 3.61
N GLU A 51 0.07 -1.30 2.51
CA GLU A 51 0.59 -0.45 1.44
C GLU A 51 -0.51 0.41 0.79
N SER A 52 -1.67 -0.19 0.52
CA SER A 52 -2.82 0.52 -0.07
C SER A 52 -3.30 1.65 0.84
N TRP A 53 -3.38 1.39 2.15
CA TRP A 53 -3.66 2.42 3.13
C TRP A 53 -2.59 3.50 3.09
N LEU A 54 -1.32 3.14 3.25
CA LEU A 54 -0.18 4.05 3.35
C LEU A 54 -0.12 5.02 2.16
N LEU A 55 -0.30 4.49 0.95
CA LEU A 55 -0.13 5.23 -0.29
C LEU A 55 -1.38 5.97 -0.80
N HIS A 56 -2.58 5.48 -0.46
CA HIS A 56 -3.82 6.05 -1.01
C HIS A 56 -4.69 6.75 0.02
N LYS A 57 -4.54 6.49 1.32
CA LYS A 57 -5.39 7.06 2.38
C LYS A 57 -4.57 7.76 3.45
N GLY A 58 -3.60 7.04 3.99
CA GLY A 58 -2.61 7.44 4.98
C GLY A 58 -3.24 8.19 6.16
N PRO A 59 -2.74 9.39 6.49
CA PRO A 59 -3.19 10.21 7.61
C PRO A 59 -4.70 10.49 7.72
N PHE A 60 -5.44 10.41 6.61
CA PHE A 60 -6.88 10.66 6.60
C PHE A 60 -7.71 9.46 7.05
N CYS A 61 -7.06 8.33 7.32
CA CYS A 61 -7.70 7.08 7.72
C CYS A 61 -6.89 6.37 8.81
N ILE A 62 -6.47 7.09 9.86
CA ILE A 62 -5.66 6.48 10.92
C ILE A 62 -6.46 5.47 11.75
N ALA A 63 -7.78 5.65 11.86
CA ALA A 63 -8.65 4.73 12.58
C ALA A 63 -8.58 3.31 11.99
N TRP A 64 -8.43 3.21 10.67
CA TRP A 64 -8.17 1.94 10.01
C TRP A 64 -6.83 1.33 10.43
N LEU A 65 -5.76 2.12 10.49
CA LEU A 65 -4.45 1.62 10.93
C LEU A 65 -4.52 1.08 12.36
N VAL A 66 -5.16 1.82 13.28
CA VAL A 66 -5.28 1.40 14.68
C VAL A 66 -6.08 0.09 14.78
N GLN A 67 -7.20 -0.01 14.07
CA GLN A 67 -7.99 -1.24 14.04
C GLN A 67 -7.19 -2.41 13.45
N ALA A 68 -6.57 -2.20 12.28
CA ALA A 68 -5.76 -3.21 11.60
C ALA A 68 -4.57 -3.65 12.46
N TRP A 69 -3.94 -2.73 13.18
CA TRP A 69 -2.87 -3.03 14.14
C TRP A 69 -3.37 -3.95 15.25
N THR A 70 -4.55 -3.69 15.81
CA THR A 70 -5.11 -4.53 16.87
C THR A 70 -5.52 -5.91 16.37
N THR A 71 -6.11 -6.01 15.17
CA THR A 71 -6.70 -7.26 14.68
C THR A 71 -5.77 -8.09 13.82
N LEU A 72 -5.00 -7.47 12.93
CA LEU A 72 -4.23 -8.19 11.91
C LEU A 72 -2.84 -8.64 12.38
N ARG A 73 -2.29 -8.02 13.43
CA ARG A 73 -1.04 -8.49 14.07
C ARG A 73 -1.26 -9.64 15.06
N SER A 74 -2.53 -9.94 15.38
CA SER A 74 -2.90 -10.91 16.41
C SER A 74 -2.46 -12.33 16.01
N GLU A 75 -2.08 -13.14 16.99
CA GLU A 75 -1.85 -14.58 16.79
C GLU A 75 -3.16 -15.31 16.43
N GLU A 76 -4.31 -14.78 16.86
CA GLU A 76 -5.65 -15.29 16.56
C GLU A 76 -6.24 -14.62 15.30
N LEU A 77 -5.47 -14.55 14.23
CA LEU A 77 -5.89 -13.95 12.97
C LEU A 77 -6.98 -14.78 12.29
N THR A 78 -8.13 -14.17 11.98
CA THR A 78 -9.23 -14.82 11.25
C THR A 78 -9.42 -14.25 9.85
N GLU A 79 -9.97 -15.06 8.94
CA GLU A 79 -10.35 -14.62 7.59
C GLU A 79 -11.31 -13.41 7.65
N GLU A 80 -12.28 -13.46 8.56
CA GLU A 80 -13.27 -12.40 8.73
C GLU A 80 -12.63 -11.07 9.13
N ALA A 81 -11.57 -11.09 9.96
CA ALA A 81 -10.86 -9.88 10.37
C ALA A 81 -10.12 -9.22 9.19
N ILE A 82 -9.53 -10.03 8.30
CA ILE A 82 -8.86 -9.53 7.09
C ILE A 82 -9.89 -8.95 6.13
N LEU A 83 -10.96 -9.68 5.84
CA LEU A 83 -12.02 -9.21 4.94
C LEU A 83 -12.71 -7.95 5.48
N LEU A 84 -12.94 -7.87 6.79
CA LEU A 84 -13.46 -6.65 7.43
C LEU A 84 -12.50 -5.48 7.24
N SER A 85 -11.19 -5.69 7.41
CA SER A 85 -10.18 -4.65 7.19
C SER A 85 -10.20 -4.15 5.74
N VAL A 86 -10.37 -5.02 4.74
CA VAL A 86 -10.50 -4.62 3.33
C VAL A 86 -11.73 -3.71 3.14
N TYR A 87 -12.87 -4.12 3.67
CA TYR A 87 -14.12 -3.39 3.56
C TYR A 87 -14.02 -2.00 4.24
N GLN A 88 -13.43 -1.95 5.43
CA GLN A 88 -13.20 -0.70 6.17
C GLN A 88 -12.28 0.25 5.40
N LEU A 89 -11.21 -0.26 4.80
CA LEU A 89 -10.29 0.54 3.98
C LEU A 89 -11.00 1.14 2.76
N CYS A 90 -11.82 0.33 2.07
CA CYS A 90 -12.61 0.76 0.92
C CYS A 90 -13.68 1.78 1.30
N SER A 91 -14.23 1.68 2.51
CA SER A 91 -15.22 2.61 3.05
C SER A 91 -14.64 3.99 3.34
N CYS A 92 -13.31 4.11 3.50
CA CYS A 92 -12.68 5.40 3.62
C CYS A 92 -12.69 6.15 2.28
N LYS A 93 -13.63 7.08 2.13
CA LYS A 93 -13.87 7.88 0.90
C LYS A 93 -12.80 8.92 0.60
N LYS A 94 -11.81 9.12 1.47
CA LYS A 94 -10.76 10.12 1.25
C LYS A 94 -9.49 9.48 0.71
N LYS A 95 -9.30 9.60 -0.61
CA LYS A 95 -8.01 9.34 -1.25
C LYS A 95 -7.11 10.55 -1.10
N ASP A 96 -5.87 10.35 -0.70
CA ASP A 96 -4.87 11.40 -0.58
C ASP A 96 -3.47 10.86 -0.87
N ASN A 97 -2.73 11.53 -1.75
CA ASN A 97 -1.40 11.13 -2.18
C ASN A 97 -0.32 12.06 -1.59
N SER A 98 -0.58 12.73 -0.46
CA SER A 98 0.40 13.65 0.13
C SER A 98 1.69 12.95 0.52
N LEU A 99 1.64 11.70 0.98
CA LEU A 99 2.84 10.93 1.32
C LEU A 99 3.78 10.81 0.12
N TRP A 100 3.25 10.34 -1.01
CA TRP A 100 3.97 10.26 -2.27
C TRP A 100 4.58 11.62 -2.66
N ASN A 101 3.76 12.68 -2.67
CA ASN A 101 4.22 14.00 -3.11
C ASN A 101 5.29 14.58 -2.17
N VAL A 102 5.14 14.44 -0.86
CA VAL A 102 6.12 14.96 0.11
C VAL A 102 7.46 14.22 -0.01
N LEU A 103 7.44 12.89 -0.19
CA LEU A 103 8.64 12.10 -0.40
C LEU A 103 9.34 12.45 -1.73
N ALA A 104 8.58 12.49 -2.84
CA ALA A 104 9.11 12.82 -4.16
C ALA A 104 9.74 14.22 -4.22
N LEU A 105 9.22 15.15 -3.42
CA LEU A 105 9.68 16.54 -3.33
C LEU A 105 10.68 16.78 -2.20
N GLY A 106 11.04 15.78 -1.40
CA GLY A 106 11.66 15.92 -0.07
C GLY A 106 12.95 16.74 -0.01
N SER A 107 13.51 17.05 -1.17
CA SER A 107 14.77 17.77 -1.36
C SER A 107 14.57 19.23 -1.81
N GLN A 108 13.39 19.62 -2.29
CA GLN A 108 13.14 20.97 -2.81
C GLN A 108 12.98 22.05 -1.73
N GLU A 109 13.09 23.32 -2.16
CA GLU A 109 12.72 24.49 -1.35
C GLU A 109 11.31 24.33 -0.75
N VAL A 110 11.23 24.50 0.57
CA VAL A 110 10.00 24.31 1.34
C VAL A 110 9.40 25.63 1.80
N ASP A 111 8.14 25.55 2.20
CA ASP A 111 7.38 26.71 2.64
C ASP A 111 7.99 27.32 3.89
N ARG A 112 8.07 28.65 3.89
CA ARG A 112 8.56 29.43 5.03
C ARG A 112 7.65 29.28 6.23
N VAL A 113 8.20 29.00 7.40
CA VAL A 113 7.48 28.88 8.67
C VAL A 113 7.39 30.26 9.34
N THR A 114 6.25 30.60 9.96
CA THR A 114 6.09 31.87 10.69
C THR A 114 6.61 31.75 12.12
N PRO A 115 6.77 32.86 12.88
CA PRO A 115 7.17 32.80 14.29
C PRO A 115 6.15 32.13 15.23
N LYS A 116 4.93 31.85 14.76
CA LYS A 116 3.88 31.21 15.59
C LYS A 116 4.36 29.83 16.05
N THR A 117 4.49 29.67 17.35
CA THR A 117 5.09 28.50 18.01
C THR A 117 4.07 27.87 18.96
N PRO A 118 3.98 26.53 19.06
CA PRO A 118 3.18 25.89 20.11
C PRO A 118 3.82 26.10 21.50
N PRO A 119 3.20 25.63 22.59
CA PRO A 119 3.95 25.31 23.80
C PRO A 119 5.19 24.48 23.43
N LEU A 120 6.30 24.69 24.14
CA LEU A 120 7.57 24.03 23.86
C LEU A 120 7.98 23.10 25.00
N PRO A 121 8.71 22.00 24.73
CA PRO A 121 9.24 21.12 25.77
C PRO A 121 10.28 21.83 26.64
N TYR A 122 10.97 22.82 26.07
CA TYR A 122 12.03 23.60 26.71
C TYR A 122 11.93 25.07 26.28
N PRO A 123 12.57 26.00 27.02
CA PRO A 123 12.73 27.39 26.56
C PRO A 123 13.35 27.47 25.15
N ALA A 124 12.81 28.36 24.30
CA ALA A 124 13.17 28.43 22.88
C ALA A 124 14.65 28.76 22.63
N ASP A 125 15.29 29.49 23.54
CA ASP A 125 16.71 29.85 23.52
C ASP A 125 17.65 28.66 23.78
N LYS A 126 17.11 27.57 24.36
CA LYS A 126 17.85 26.34 24.68
C LYS A 126 17.56 25.19 23.70
N MET A 127 16.69 25.41 22.73
CA MET A 127 16.27 24.39 21.77
C MET A 127 17.12 24.49 20.50
N ASP A 128 17.48 23.33 19.94
CA ASP A 128 18.14 23.30 18.63
C ASP A 128 17.23 24.00 17.58
N PRO A 129 17.78 24.92 16.75
CA PRO A 129 17.00 25.67 15.77
C PRO A 129 16.20 24.79 14.79
N LYS A 130 16.70 23.59 14.45
CA LYS A 130 16.02 22.62 13.58
C LYS A 130 14.80 22.04 14.28
N GLU A 131 14.90 21.71 15.56
CA GLU A 131 13.78 21.18 16.34
C GLU A 131 12.70 22.24 16.56
N LEU A 132 13.10 23.49 16.83
CA LEU A 132 12.17 24.62 16.94
C LEU A 132 11.45 24.87 15.61
N TYR A 133 12.17 24.83 14.48
CA TYR A 133 11.57 24.93 13.15
C TYR A 133 10.59 23.78 12.89
N PHE A 134 10.98 22.55 13.23
CA PHE A 134 10.14 21.36 13.10
C PHE A 134 8.82 21.50 13.86
N LEU A 135 8.85 21.83 15.15
CA LEU A 135 7.63 22.00 15.96
C LEU A 135 6.74 23.13 15.45
N ARG A 136 7.32 24.24 14.97
CA ARG A 136 6.55 25.32 14.33
C ARG A 136 5.90 24.87 13.02
N ALA A 137 6.61 24.08 12.22
CA ALA A 137 6.08 23.54 10.97
C ALA A 137 4.90 22.59 11.24
N LEU A 138 5.03 21.69 12.22
CA LEU A 138 3.93 20.83 12.68
C LEU A 138 2.72 21.66 13.13
N TYR A 139 2.94 22.65 14.00
CA TYR A 139 1.89 23.52 14.53
C TYR A 139 1.17 24.35 13.46
N GLN A 140 1.86 24.67 12.37
CA GLN A 140 1.29 25.41 11.26
C GLN A 140 0.70 24.50 10.16
N GLY A 141 0.72 23.17 10.33
CA GLY A 141 0.28 22.21 9.33
C GLY A 141 1.13 22.21 8.05
N LYS A 142 2.41 22.64 8.15
CA LYS A 142 3.35 22.73 7.03
C LYS A 142 4.13 21.43 6.89
N ALA A 143 3.44 20.40 6.44
CA ALA A 143 3.94 19.03 6.43
C ALA A 143 5.22 18.85 5.59
N ARG A 144 5.33 19.53 4.43
CA ARG A 144 6.55 19.56 3.62
C ARG A 144 7.73 20.16 4.36
N SER A 145 7.55 21.31 5.02
CA SER A 145 8.60 21.98 5.80
C SER A 145 9.04 21.13 6.99
N ALA A 146 8.10 20.47 7.66
CA ALA A 146 8.38 19.55 8.76
C ALA A 146 9.17 18.33 8.27
N TRP A 147 8.77 17.74 7.13
CA TRP A 147 9.49 16.62 6.53
C TRP A 147 10.91 17.01 6.12
N PHE A 148 11.07 18.13 5.43
CA PHE A 148 12.37 18.63 5.01
C PHE A 148 13.35 18.76 6.18
N ILE A 149 12.95 19.44 7.26
CA ILE A 149 13.84 19.63 8.41
C ILE A 149 14.11 18.33 9.16
N ALA A 150 13.15 17.39 9.18
CA ALA A 150 13.29 16.10 9.84
C ALA A 150 14.40 15.24 9.22
N ASN A 151 14.76 15.46 7.95
CA ASN A 151 15.89 14.79 7.33
C ASN A 151 17.27 15.26 7.85
N TYR A 152 17.33 16.37 8.61
CA TYR A 152 18.55 16.90 9.22
C TYR A 152 18.57 16.74 10.75
N VAL A 153 17.61 15.99 11.29
CA VAL A 153 17.46 15.65 12.70
C VAL A 153 17.56 14.13 12.81
N GLU A 154 18.19 13.62 13.87
CA GLU A 154 18.32 12.18 14.09
C GLU A 154 16.94 11.49 14.13
N PRO A 155 16.74 10.33 13.46
CA PRO A 155 15.44 9.67 13.40
C PRO A 155 14.79 9.42 14.76
N ALA A 156 15.56 8.98 15.77
CA ALA A 156 15.06 8.76 17.12
C ALA A 156 14.53 10.06 17.76
N ARG A 157 15.23 11.19 17.50
CA ARG A 157 14.82 12.50 17.98
C ARG A 157 13.57 13.01 17.27
N VAL A 158 13.41 12.74 15.97
CA VAL A 158 12.17 13.06 15.24
C VAL A 158 10.98 12.32 15.85
N TRP A 159 11.10 11.02 16.13
CA TRP A 159 10.05 10.25 16.78
C TRP A 159 9.67 10.82 18.14
N TRP A 160 10.66 11.18 18.96
CA TRP A 160 10.42 11.83 20.25
C TRP A 160 9.66 13.16 20.10
N LEU A 161 10.03 13.99 19.13
CA LEU A 161 9.34 15.27 18.88
C LEU A 161 7.90 15.09 18.39
N VAL A 162 7.66 14.11 17.52
CA VAL A 162 6.31 13.77 17.03
C VAL A 162 5.42 13.27 18.18
N GLU A 163 5.94 12.38 19.01
CA GLU A 163 5.26 11.84 20.18
C GLU A 163 4.97 12.94 21.22
N TRP A 164 5.97 13.76 21.54
CA TRP A 164 5.80 14.90 22.43
C TRP A 164 4.72 15.86 21.93
N TYR A 165 4.78 16.23 20.63
CA TYR A 165 3.82 17.15 20.02
C TYR A 165 2.40 16.59 20.04
N HIS A 166 2.25 15.30 19.74
CA HIS A 166 0.95 14.62 19.79
C HIS A 166 0.35 14.70 21.21
N THR A 167 1.12 14.35 22.22
CA THR A 167 0.68 14.27 23.62
C THR A 167 0.42 15.64 24.25
N HIS A 168 1.21 16.67 23.92
CA HIS A 168 1.17 17.95 24.64
C HIS A 168 0.53 19.11 23.88
N VAL A 169 0.47 19.04 22.55
CA VAL A 169 -0.05 20.14 21.72
C VAL A 169 -1.34 19.73 21.03
N ARG A 170 -1.35 18.57 20.36
CA ARG A 170 -2.54 18.13 19.62
C ARG A 170 -3.65 17.62 20.54
N TYR A 171 -3.27 16.99 21.66
CA TYR A 171 -4.18 16.44 22.65
C TYR A 171 -5.12 17.49 23.27
N THR A 172 -4.66 18.73 23.44
CA THR A 172 -5.46 19.81 24.07
C THR A 172 -6.56 20.35 23.17
N ASP A 173 -6.46 20.17 21.84
CA ASP A 173 -7.36 20.78 20.86
C ASP A 173 -8.49 19.84 20.37
N TYR A 174 -8.40 18.51 20.61
CA TYR A 174 -9.36 17.52 20.10
C TYR A 174 -10.02 16.71 21.21
N THR A 175 -11.22 17.12 21.62
CA THR A 175 -11.96 16.52 22.75
C THR A 175 -12.87 15.34 22.37
N GLU A 176 -13.13 15.07 21.08
CA GLU A 176 -14.30 14.29 20.66
C GLU A 176 -14.06 12.85 20.13
N CYS A 177 -12.82 12.44 19.80
CA CYS A 177 -12.58 11.07 19.30
C CYS A 177 -11.70 10.28 20.27
N THR A 178 -12.34 9.42 21.08
CA THR A 178 -11.68 8.57 22.08
C THR A 178 -10.76 7.51 21.48
N GLU A 179 -11.09 6.95 20.32
CA GLU A 179 -10.26 5.92 19.65
C GLU A 179 -8.93 6.47 19.11
N CYS A 180 -8.87 7.78 18.83
CA CYS A 180 -7.64 8.47 18.44
C CYS A 180 -6.87 9.06 19.64
N ARG A 181 -7.40 8.94 20.87
CA ARG A 181 -6.72 9.42 22.08
C ARG A 181 -5.58 8.52 22.50
N ASP A 182 -5.69 7.23 22.23
CA ASP A 182 -4.66 6.29 22.60
C ASP A 182 -3.54 6.34 21.55
N ALA A 183 -2.29 6.47 22.01
CA ALA A 183 -1.10 6.55 21.17
C ALA A 183 -0.81 5.28 20.34
N ASN A 184 -1.80 4.39 20.20
CA ASN A 184 -1.75 3.12 19.49
C ASN A 184 -1.35 3.29 18.02
N TRP A 185 -1.65 4.45 17.41
CA TRP A 185 -1.20 4.73 16.04
C TRP A 185 0.32 4.95 15.96
N LEU A 186 0.96 5.51 16.99
CA LEU A 186 2.42 5.65 17.03
C LEU A 186 3.09 4.30 17.20
N GLU A 187 2.53 3.44 18.05
CA GLU A 187 2.98 2.06 18.19
C GLU A 187 2.85 1.32 16.85
N ALA A 188 1.68 1.40 16.21
CA ALA A 188 1.42 0.79 14.91
C ALA A 188 2.38 1.26 13.82
N LEU A 189 2.73 2.55 13.79
CA LEU A 189 3.73 3.05 12.85
C LEU A 189 5.15 2.61 13.23
N LYS A 190 5.52 2.56 14.51
CA LYS A 190 6.86 2.14 14.93
C LYS A 190 7.11 0.64 14.73
N GLY A 191 6.04 -0.17 14.77
CA GLY A 191 6.06 -1.62 14.54
C GLY A 191 5.43 -2.06 13.21
N TYR A 192 5.43 -1.19 12.19
CA TYR A 192 4.75 -1.44 10.91
C TYR A 192 5.15 -2.76 10.24
N GLU A 193 6.31 -3.32 10.57
CA GLU A 193 6.80 -4.61 10.08
C GLU A 193 5.85 -5.77 10.39
N ASP A 194 5.06 -5.70 11.47
CA ASP A 194 4.09 -6.76 11.80
C ASP A 194 2.92 -6.78 10.80
N LEU A 195 2.63 -5.67 10.12
CA LEU A 195 1.63 -5.59 9.05
C LEU A 195 2.26 -5.75 7.67
N LEU A 196 3.46 -5.20 7.45
CA LEU A 196 4.13 -5.24 6.16
C LEU A 196 4.80 -6.60 5.89
N GLY A 197 5.19 -7.32 6.94
CA GLY A 197 5.93 -8.59 6.89
C GLY A 197 7.46 -8.42 6.85
N TYR A 198 7.97 -7.18 6.76
CA TYR A 198 9.39 -6.89 6.74
C TYR A 198 9.69 -5.45 7.16
N ARG A 199 10.96 -5.19 7.46
CA ARG A 199 11.49 -3.86 7.79
C ARG A 199 12.56 -3.45 6.79
N SER A 200 12.60 -2.17 6.41
CA SER A 200 13.68 -1.63 5.57
C SER A 200 13.95 -0.15 5.87
N ASN A 201 15.15 0.34 5.54
CA ASN A 201 15.49 1.76 5.70
C ASN A 201 14.57 2.69 4.91
N ALA A 202 14.13 2.25 3.73
CA ALA A 202 13.22 3.00 2.89
C ALA A 202 11.85 3.12 3.57
N TYR A 203 11.30 2.03 4.08
CA TYR A 203 10.04 2.05 4.82
C TYR A 203 10.13 2.80 6.15
N ASP A 204 11.24 2.69 6.90
CA ASP A 204 11.47 3.50 8.11
C ASP A 204 11.39 5.01 7.81
N THR A 205 11.84 5.42 6.62
CA THR A 205 11.74 6.80 6.12
C THR A 205 10.32 7.16 5.71
N ILE A 206 9.65 6.31 4.92
CA ILE A 206 8.26 6.50 4.47
C ILE A 206 7.31 6.62 5.68
N ILE A 207 7.47 5.75 6.68
CA ILE A 207 6.62 5.69 7.87
C ILE A 207 6.83 6.91 8.77
N ARG A 208 8.09 7.35 8.94
CA ARG A 208 8.38 8.61 9.64
C ARG A 208 7.75 9.81 8.92
N CYS A 209 7.78 9.84 7.59
CA CYS A 209 7.06 10.86 6.80
C CYS A 209 5.55 10.80 7.05
N CYS A 210 4.96 9.59 7.02
CA CYS A 210 3.54 9.40 7.29
C CYS A 210 3.13 9.91 8.69
N ALA A 211 3.94 9.64 9.72
CA ALA A 211 3.71 10.14 11.08
C ALA A 211 3.70 11.68 11.13
N ILE A 212 4.65 12.34 10.46
CA ILE A 212 4.72 13.80 10.34
C ILE A 212 3.48 14.36 9.63
N LEU A 213 3.06 13.74 8.53
CA LEU A 213 1.83 14.13 7.84
C LEU A 213 0.60 14.00 8.76
N PHE A 214 0.54 12.93 9.56
CA PHE A 214 -0.54 12.72 10.49
C PHE A 214 -0.62 13.78 11.59
N VAL A 215 0.49 14.15 12.22
CA VAL A 215 0.45 15.22 13.23
C VAL A 215 0.20 16.61 12.64
N CYS A 216 0.46 16.81 11.33
CA CYS A 216 0.11 18.04 10.61
C CYS A 216 -1.37 18.11 10.20
N THR A 217 -2.13 17.02 10.27
CA THR A 217 -3.54 17.02 9.82
C THR A 217 -4.49 17.48 10.93
N THR A 218 -5.42 18.36 10.56
CA THR A 218 -6.57 18.75 11.40
C THR A 218 -7.81 17.92 11.08
N TYR A 219 -7.64 16.79 10.40
CA TYR A 219 -8.77 16.00 9.95
C TYR A 219 -9.37 15.17 11.09
N LYS A 220 -10.67 15.38 11.34
CA LYS A 220 -11.47 14.52 12.24
C LYS A 220 -11.56 13.12 11.63
N GLN A 221 -11.08 12.14 12.37
CA GLN A 221 -11.17 10.74 11.97
C GLN A 221 -12.61 10.24 12.12
N HIS A 222 -12.98 9.26 11.29
CA HIS A 222 -14.27 8.61 11.36
C HIS A 222 -14.09 7.18 11.87
N MET A 223 -15.10 6.69 12.59
CA MET A 223 -15.16 5.29 12.98
C MET A 223 -15.15 4.41 11.74
N VAL A 224 -14.49 3.26 11.87
CA VAL A 224 -14.49 2.24 10.83
C VAL A 224 -15.82 1.48 10.85
N PRO A 225 -16.51 1.32 9.71
CA PRO A 225 -17.81 0.66 9.68
C PRO A 225 -17.69 -0.86 9.82
N GLY A 226 -18.75 -1.50 10.29
CA GLY A 226 -18.94 -2.95 10.12
C GLY A 226 -19.24 -3.31 8.66
N MET A 227 -18.94 -4.56 8.27
CA MET A 227 -19.23 -5.07 6.93
C MET A 227 -20.74 -5.09 6.66
N ASP A 228 -21.16 -4.63 5.48
CA ASP A 228 -22.57 -4.68 5.10
C ASP A 228 -23.02 -6.10 4.69
N ASP A 229 -24.31 -6.39 4.86
CA ASP A 229 -24.89 -7.71 4.56
C ASP A 229 -24.74 -8.11 3.08
N ARG A 230 -24.65 -7.14 2.16
CA ARG A 230 -24.55 -7.41 0.71
C ARG A 230 -23.16 -7.95 0.39
N MET A 231 -22.12 -7.43 1.05
CA MET A 231 -20.76 -7.89 0.91
C MET A 231 -20.61 -9.28 1.52
N THR A 232 -21.17 -9.52 2.70
CA THR A 232 -21.23 -10.85 3.32
C THR A 232 -21.91 -11.86 2.40
N ALA A 233 -23.07 -11.51 1.84
CA ALA A 233 -23.79 -12.37 0.90
C ALA A 233 -22.96 -12.67 -0.37
N ALA A 234 -22.24 -11.68 -0.90
CA ALA A 234 -21.36 -11.89 -2.06
C ALA A 234 -20.21 -12.87 -1.75
N ILE A 235 -19.61 -12.77 -0.56
CA ILE A 235 -18.55 -13.70 -0.13
C ILE A 235 -19.10 -15.14 -0.03
N GLU A 236 -20.28 -15.31 0.56
CA GLU A 236 -20.93 -16.62 0.66
C GLU A 236 -21.34 -17.19 -0.71
N GLU A 237 -21.73 -16.34 -1.66
CA GLU A 237 -21.95 -16.76 -3.05
C GLU A 237 -20.65 -17.26 -3.70
N TRP A 238 -19.53 -16.58 -3.47
CA TRP A 238 -18.23 -16.99 -4.03
C TRP A 238 -17.74 -18.30 -3.45
N LYS A 239 -17.95 -18.55 -2.15
CA LYS A 239 -17.63 -19.83 -1.50
C LYS A 239 -18.33 -21.02 -2.16
N LYS A 240 -19.55 -20.84 -2.68
CA LYS A 240 -20.28 -21.90 -3.41
C LYS A 240 -19.66 -22.25 -4.76
N LEU A 241 -18.83 -21.35 -5.31
CA LEU A 241 -18.16 -21.52 -6.59
C LEU A 241 -16.70 -21.97 -6.42
N ASP A 242 -16.24 -22.18 -5.19
CA ASP A 242 -14.85 -22.51 -4.88
C ASP A 242 -14.36 -23.74 -5.67
N GLY A 243 -13.15 -23.64 -6.24
CA GLY A 243 -12.57 -24.66 -7.11
C GLY A 243 -13.17 -24.75 -8.53
N ARG A 244 -14.17 -23.93 -8.88
CA ARG A 244 -14.79 -23.93 -10.20
C ARG A 244 -14.29 -22.78 -11.07
N LYS A 245 -14.31 -22.99 -12.39
CA LYS A 245 -14.00 -21.98 -13.40
C LYS A 245 -14.90 -20.74 -13.26
N SER A 246 -16.16 -20.94 -12.86
CA SER A 246 -17.14 -19.87 -12.63
C SER A 246 -16.78 -18.92 -11.46
N ARG A 247 -15.86 -19.32 -10.57
CA ARG A 247 -15.30 -18.45 -9.52
C ARG A 247 -14.50 -17.27 -10.09
N ARG A 248 -14.08 -17.36 -11.35
CA ARG A 248 -13.35 -16.32 -12.07
C ARG A 248 -14.30 -15.23 -12.56
N ILE A 249 -14.79 -14.44 -11.61
CA ILE A 249 -15.82 -13.42 -11.82
C ILE A 249 -15.23 -12.13 -12.40
N TYR A 250 -14.12 -11.66 -11.84
CA TYR A 250 -13.50 -10.40 -12.25
C TYR A 250 -12.31 -10.61 -13.18
N THR A 251 -12.17 -9.70 -14.14
CA THR A 251 -10.99 -9.58 -14.99
C THR A 251 -9.94 -8.74 -14.28
N ILE A 252 -8.66 -9.08 -14.39
CA ILE A 252 -7.60 -8.24 -13.83
C ILE A 252 -7.60 -6.84 -14.49
N PRO A 253 -7.76 -5.74 -13.72
CA PRO A 253 -7.76 -4.40 -14.29
C PRO A 253 -6.40 -4.06 -14.92
N THR A 254 -6.35 -3.76 -16.23
CA THR A 254 -5.07 -3.47 -16.91
C THR A 254 -4.29 -2.32 -16.27
N ALA A 255 -4.99 -1.36 -15.66
CA ALA A 255 -4.39 -0.22 -14.97
C ALA A 255 -3.58 -0.60 -13.71
N CYS A 256 -3.81 -1.78 -13.11
CA CYS A 256 -3.05 -2.22 -11.93
C CYS A 256 -1.71 -2.87 -12.28
N LEU A 257 -1.52 -3.30 -13.53
CA LEU A 257 -0.37 -4.13 -13.93
C LEU A 257 0.93 -3.33 -14.01
N TYR A 258 0.84 -2.11 -14.55
CA TYR A 258 2.00 -1.32 -14.96
C TYR A 258 3.00 -1.14 -13.81
N GLY A 259 4.24 -1.61 -14.02
CA GLY A 259 5.33 -1.46 -13.06
C GLY A 259 5.26 -2.33 -11.79
N ARG A 260 4.18 -3.08 -11.54
CA ARG A 260 4.07 -3.98 -10.37
C ARG A 260 4.13 -5.46 -10.70
N THR A 261 3.71 -5.83 -11.91
CA THR A 261 3.55 -7.24 -12.28
C THR A 261 4.46 -7.63 -13.42
N GLN A 262 4.66 -8.94 -13.62
CA GLN A 262 5.43 -9.45 -14.75
C GLN A 262 4.81 -8.98 -16.08
N ARG A 263 3.48 -9.04 -16.22
CA ARG A 263 2.75 -8.52 -17.40
C ARG A 263 2.82 -6.99 -17.52
N GLY A 264 2.96 -6.30 -16.40
CA GLY A 264 3.24 -4.86 -16.32
C GLY A 264 4.54 -4.42 -17.01
N HIS A 265 5.48 -5.35 -17.16
CA HIS A 265 6.79 -5.15 -17.81
C HIS A 265 6.84 -5.74 -19.22
N MET A 266 5.78 -6.41 -19.67
CA MET A 266 5.68 -7.00 -21.00
C MET A 266 5.20 -6.00 -22.04
N LYS A 267 5.68 -6.15 -23.26
CA LYS A 267 5.14 -5.47 -24.45
C LYS A 267 3.83 -6.12 -24.88
N TRP A 268 2.97 -5.37 -25.56
CA TRP A 268 1.73 -5.87 -26.18
C TRP A 268 1.91 -7.06 -27.14
N SER A 269 3.12 -7.30 -27.66
CA SER A 269 3.47 -8.44 -28.51
C SER A 269 3.86 -9.68 -27.71
N GLN A 270 3.92 -9.57 -26.38
CA GLN A 270 4.21 -10.63 -25.43
C GLN A 270 2.94 -10.89 -24.63
N HIS A 271 2.75 -12.12 -24.17
CA HIS A 271 1.60 -12.50 -23.37
C HIS A 271 1.98 -13.56 -22.34
N ASN A 272 1.18 -13.70 -21.28
CA ASN A 272 1.40 -14.72 -20.26
C ASN A 272 0.49 -15.96 -20.40
N LEU A 273 -0.21 -16.13 -21.53
CA LEU A 273 -1.09 -17.30 -21.77
C LEU A 273 -0.39 -18.67 -21.62
N VAL A 274 0.93 -18.72 -21.80
CA VAL A 274 1.72 -19.95 -21.58
C VAL A 274 1.53 -20.51 -20.17
N GLN A 275 1.24 -19.67 -19.17
CA GLN A 275 0.97 -20.10 -17.80
C GLN A 275 -0.26 -21.02 -17.70
N LEU A 276 -1.28 -20.80 -18.54
CA LEU A 276 -2.47 -21.65 -18.59
C LEU A 276 -2.26 -22.92 -19.41
N TYR A 277 -1.39 -22.88 -20.43
CA TYR A 277 -1.04 -24.06 -21.23
C TYR A 277 -0.09 -25.02 -20.50
N GLN A 278 0.64 -24.53 -19.51
CA GLN A 278 1.63 -25.28 -18.74
C GLN A 278 1.35 -25.16 -17.25
N VAL A 279 0.08 -25.34 -16.85
CA VAL A 279 -0.43 -25.03 -15.51
C VAL A 279 0.44 -25.63 -14.40
N GLU A 280 0.84 -26.90 -14.53
CA GLU A 280 1.69 -27.63 -13.57
C GLU A 280 2.97 -26.86 -13.18
N MET A 281 3.64 -26.22 -14.14
CA MET A 281 4.88 -25.46 -13.89
C MET A 281 4.63 -24.22 -13.03
N TYR A 282 3.43 -23.65 -13.10
CA TYR A 282 3.08 -22.42 -12.40
C TYR A 282 2.22 -22.67 -11.16
N LEU A 283 1.90 -23.91 -10.81
CA LEU A 283 1.28 -24.21 -9.51
C LEU A 283 2.28 -24.07 -8.36
N VAL A 284 3.55 -24.42 -8.61
CA VAL A 284 4.62 -24.40 -7.61
C VAL A 284 4.90 -22.98 -7.10
N GLY A 285 4.98 -22.83 -5.79
CA GLY A 285 5.25 -21.56 -5.10
C GLY A 285 3.99 -20.80 -4.70
N CYS A 286 2.80 -21.35 -4.97
CA CYS A 286 1.55 -20.88 -4.38
C CYS A 286 1.26 -21.75 -3.14
N PRO A 287 1.11 -21.18 -1.93
CA PRO A 287 0.98 -21.95 -0.70
C PRO A 287 -0.15 -22.99 -0.73
N PHE A 288 -1.31 -22.64 -1.30
CA PHE A 288 -2.41 -23.59 -1.50
C PHE A 288 -2.00 -24.78 -2.37
N TRP A 289 -1.36 -24.52 -3.52
CA TRP A 289 -0.98 -25.59 -4.43
C TRP A 289 0.19 -26.41 -3.90
N ASP A 290 1.14 -25.80 -3.18
CA ASP A 290 2.25 -26.52 -2.55
C ASP A 290 1.73 -27.52 -1.51
N ASP A 291 0.74 -27.14 -0.70
CA ASP A 291 0.07 -28.04 0.24
C ASP A 291 -0.65 -29.19 -0.49
N VAL A 292 -1.46 -28.86 -1.51
CA VAL A 292 -2.15 -29.88 -2.32
C VAL A 292 -1.16 -30.85 -2.98
N LEU A 293 -0.11 -30.33 -3.61
CA LEU A 293 0.87 -31.12 -4.32
C LEU A 293 1.66 -32.03 -3.38
N SER A 294 1.89 -31.63 -2.12
CA SER A 294 2.58 -32.46 -1.12
C SER A 294 1.90 -33.82 -0.88
N HIS A 295 0.60 -33.93 -1.19
CA HIS A 295 -0.19 -35.15 -1.06
C HIS A 295 -0.20 -36.03 -2.34
N HIS A 296 0.15 -35.46 -3.51
CA HIS A 296 -0.02 -36.11 -4.82
C HIS A 296 1.29 -36.28 -5.60
N ALA A 297 2.30 -35.45 -5.35
CA ALA A 297 3.52 -35.35 -6.13
C ALA A 297 4.73 -34.95 -5.28
N THR A 298 5.92 -35.13 -5.82
CA THR A 298 7.15 -34.51 -5.29
C THR A 298 7.60 -33.40 -6.22
N ILE A 299 8.15 -32.32 -5.65
CA ILE A 299 8.67 -31.18 -6.42
C ILE A 299 10.18 -31.33 -6.51
N ILE A 300 10.72 -31.49 -7.72
CA ILE A 300 12.16 -31.59 -7.97
C ILE A 300 12.55 -30.54 -9.01
N ASN A 301 13.42 -29.61 -8.63
CA ASN A 301 13.84 -28.50 -9.50
C ASN A 301 12.65 -27.74 -10.13
N GLU A 302 11.68 -27.35 -9.30
CA GLU A 302 10.45 -26.64 -9.71
C GLU A 302 9.56 -27.43 -10.70
N LYS A 303 9.75 -28.75 -10.81
CA LYS A 303 8.93 -29.63 -11.64
C LYS A 303 8.17 -30.62 -10.79
N ILE A 304 6.91 -30.82 -11.15
CA ILE A 304 6.02 -31.79 -10.52
C ILE A 304 6.38 -33.18 -11.02
N GLN A 305 6.73 -34.08 -10.11
CA GLN A 305 6.87 -35.50 -10.37
C GLN A 305 5.77 -36.25 -9.62
N TRP A 306 4.77 -36.73 -10.37
CA TRP A 306 3.65 -37.47 -9.83
C TRP A 306 4.10 -38.77 -9.15
N VAL A 307 3.58 -39.03 -7.94
CA VAL A 307 3.89 -40.27 -7.19
C VAL A 307 3.39 -41.51 -7.93
N SER A 308 2.24 -41.40 -8.59
CA SER A 308 1.68 -42.44 -9.46
C SER A 308 0.67 -41.83 -10.44
N GLU A 309 0.32 -42.56 -11.49
CA GLU A 309 -0.72 -42.15 -12.44
C GLU A 309 -2.08 -41.95 -11.77
N LYS A 310 -2.45 -42.84 -10.82
CA LYS A 310 -3.67 -42.71 -10.03
C LYS A 310 -3.72 -41.40 -9.22
N GLN A 311 -2.59 -40.97 -8.66
CA GLN A 311 -2.53 -39.71 -7.91
C GLN A 311 -2.70 -38.50 -8.84
N ARG A 312 -2.08 -38.55 -10.03
CA ARG A 312 -2.29 -37.55 -11.07
C ARG A 312 -3.76 -37.45 -11.47
N GLU A 313 -4.42 -38.57 -11.77
CA GLU A 313 -5.85 -38.58 -12.12
C GLU A 313 -6.73 -38.03 -11.01
N THR A 314 -6.48 -38.46 -9.76
CA THR A 314 -7.21 -37.95 -8.58
C THR A 314 -7.08 -36.44 -8.44
N PHE A 315 -5.87 -35.92 -8.63
CA PHE A 315 -5.61 -34.49 -8.58
C PHE A 315 -6.43 -33.75 -9.65
N TYR A 316 -6.35 -34.18 -10.92
CA TYR A 316 -7.09 -33.52 -11.99
C TYR A 316 -8.61 -33.60 -11.81
N GLN A 317 -9.15 -34.75 -11.39
CA GLN A 317 -10.59 -34.91 -11.12
C GLN A 317 -11.09 -34.03 -9.97
N THR A 318 -10.23 -33.78 -8.97
CA THR A 318 -10.61 -33.04 -7.76
C THR A 318 -10.53 -31.53 -7.97
N TYR A 319 -9.44 -31.06 -8.57
CA TYR A 319 -9.12 -29.62 -8.65
C TYR A 319 -9.45 -28.99 -10.01
N PHE A 320 -9.85 -29.80 -11.00
CA PHE A 320 -10.30 -29.33 -12.31
C PHE A 320 -11.67 -29.95 -12.68
N PRO A 321 -12.72 -29.71 -11.87
CA PRO A 321 -14.02 -30.35 -12.05
C PRO A 321 -14.81 -29.88 -13.29
N ASP A 322 -14.41 -28.76 -13.89
CA ASP A 322 -14.99 -28.23 -15.12
C ASP A 322 -14.14 -28.65 -16.34
N ASP A 323 -13.15 -27.84 -16.72
CA ASP A 323 -12.17 -28.12 -17.78
C ASP A 323 -10.79 -27.66 -17.30
N ILE A 324 -9.72 -28.26 -17.85
CA ILE A 324 -8.35 -27.79 -17.63
C ILE A 324 -8.09 -26.44 -18.33
N PRO A 325 -7.23 -25.54 -17.80
CA PRO A 325 -7.13 -24.17 -18.30
C PRO A 325 -6.67 -24.01 -19.75
N ASP A 326 -5.97 -24.98 -20.30
CA ASP A 326 -5.56 -25.05 -21.70
C ASP A 326 -6.74 -25.30 -22.65
N GLU A 327 -7.80 -25.96 -22.19
CA GLU A 327 -9.05 -26.20 -22.93
C GLU A 327 -10.03 -25.02 -22.86
N TRP A 328 -9.79 -24.04 -21.99
CA TRP A 328 -10.67 -22.89 -21.86
C TRP A 328 -10.73 -22.03 -23.14
N SER A 329 -11.90 -21.43 -23.35
CA SER A 329 -12.08 -20.44 -24.42
C SER A 329 -11.13 -19.25 -24.27
N LEU A 330 -10.80 -18.58 -25.37
CA LEU A 330 -9.93 -17.40 -25.34
C LEU A 330 -10.49 -16.29 -24.43
N ALA A 331 -11.80 -16.07 -24.43
CA ALA A 331 -12.45 -15.08 -23.57
C ALA A 331 -12.26 -15.42 -22.09
N GLU A 332 -12.33 -16.70 -21.74
CA GLU A 332 -12.14 -17.17 -20.36
C GLU A 332 -10.67 -17.05 -19.93
N LYS A 333 -9.72 -17.43 -20.80
CA LYS A 333 -8.29 -17.22 -20.56
C LYS A 333 -7.97 -15.73 -20.34
N LYS A 334 -8.61 -14.85 -21.12
CA LYS A 334 -8.47 -13.39 -21.06
C LYS A 334 -8.93 -12.73 -19.76
N LYS A 335 -9.61 -13.44 -18.85
CA LYS A 335 -9.95 -12.91 -17.53
C LYS A 335 -8.74 -12.79 -16.59
N SER A 336 -7.78 -13.73 -16.69
CA SER A 336 -6.59 -13.73 -15.82
C SER A 336 -5.28 -13.58 -16.57
N HIS A 337 -5.23 -13.89 -17.86
CA HIS A 337 -4.02 -13.86 -18.68
C HIS A 337 -4.23 -13.03 -19.94
N GLY A 338 -3.18 -12.45 -20.50
CA GLY A 338 -3.33 -11.61 -21.68
C GLY A 338 -2.03 -10.98 -22.14
N ASP A 339 -2.19 -9.98 -23.00
CA ASP A 339 -1.08 -9.25 -23.60
C ASP A 339 -0.44 -8.28 -22.60
N GLY A 340 0.84 -7.97 -22.81
CA GLY A 340 1.55 -6.95 -22.04
C GLY A 340 0.97 -5.54 -22.23
N VAL A 341 1.35 -4.63 -21.32
CA VAL A 341 0.80 -3.26 -21.27
C VAL A 341 1.69 -2.20 -21.91
N LEU A 342 2.90 -2.57 -22.35
CA LEU A 342 3.87 -1.63 -22.93
C LEU A 342 3.78 -1.58 -24.46
N GLY A 343 3.93 -0.39 -25.03
CA GLY A 343 4.15 -0.23 -26.46
C GLY A 343 5.49 -0.85 -26.94
N PRO A 344 5.73 -0.94 -28.26
CA PRO A 344 6.93 -1.57 -28.83
C PRO A 344 8.27 -1.01 -28.30
N THR A 345 8.31 0.29 -28.06
CA THR A 345 9.50 1.06 -27.62
C THR A 345 9.39 1.55 -26.18
N ASP A 346 8.25 1.31 -25.52
CA ASP A 346 8.03 1.75 -24.16
C ASP A 346 8.91 0.95 -23.20
N LYS A 347 9.34 1.64 -22.14
CA LYS A 347 9.91 1.02 -20.95
C LYS A 347 9.05 1.37 -19.74
N VAL A 348 9.17 0.57 -18.70
CA VAL A 348 8.65 0.94 -17.39
C VAL A 348 9.44 2.15 -16.88
N THR A 349 8.71 3.12 -16.34
CA THR A 349 9.23 4.37 -15.79
C THR A 349 8.42 4.74 -14.57
N LEU A 350 9.11 5.20 -13.52
CA LEU A 350 8.49 5.67 -12.28
C LEU A 350 7.50 6.83 -12.52
N VAL A 351 7.76 7.72 -13.49
CA VAL A 351 6.86 8.85 -13.80
C VAL A 351 5.50 8.38 -14.32
N ARG A 352 5.46 7.40 -15.22
CA ARG A 352 4.19 6.84 -15.72
C ARG A 352 3.49 6.03 -14.62
N TYR A 353 4.23 5.31 -13.78
CA TYR A 353 3.66 4.65 -12.60
C TYR A 353 2.99 5.66 -11.67
N ALA A 354 3.68 6.74 -11.35
CA ALA A 354 3.16 7.81 -10.50
C ALA A 354 1.93 8.52 -11.10
N ARG A 355 1.90 8.74 -12.41
CA ARG A 355 0.71 9.29 -13.11
C ARG A 355 -0.49 8.35 -13.00
N THR A 356 -0.28 7.04 -13.11
CA THR A 356 -1.35 6.03 -13.01
C THR A 356 -1.91 5.93 -11.59
N HIS A 357 -1.05 5.86 -10.58
CA HIS A 357 -1.47 5.53 -9.21
C HIS A 357 -1.63 6.75 -8.28
N PHE A 358 -0.83 7.81 -8.49
CA PHE A 358 -0.66 8.93 -7.56
C PHE A 358 -1.05 10.31 -8.12
N SER A 359 -1.83 10.37 -9.21
CA SER A 359 -2.32 11.63 -9.80
C SER A 359 -3.46 12.35 -9.05
N GLY A 360 -3.91 11.79 -7.93
CA GLY A 360 -4.95 12.36 -7.07
C GLY A 360 -4.52 13.59 -6.25
N LEU A 361 -5.44 14.06 -5.41
CA LEU A 361 -5.23 15.19 -4.51
C LEU A 361 -4.14 14.89 -3.47
N SER A 362 -3.37 15.92 -3.11
CA SER A 362 -2.34 15.85 -2.07
C SER A 362 -2.52 17.01 -1.09
N ARG A 363 -3.48 16.87 -0.19
CA ARG A 363 -3.98 17.98 0.65
C ARG A 363 -2.92 18.52 1.61
N LEU A 364 -2.08 17.65 2.17
CA LEU A 364 -1.00 18.02 3.10
C LEU A 364 0.28 18.45 2.35
N ALA A 365 0.31 18.28 1.03
CA ALA A 365 1.35 18.78 0.14
C ALA A 365 0.82 19.88 -0.79
N TRP A 366 -0.27 20.56 -0.45
CA TRP A 366 -0.84 21.69 -1.21
C TRP A 366 -1.01 21.44 -2.72
N ASN A 367 -1.43 20.22 -3.07
CA ASN A 367 -1.66 19.77 -4.46
C ASN A 367 -0.43 19.87 -5.38
N THR A 368 0.78 19.65 -4.85
CA THR A 368 2.05 19.67 -5.60
C THR A 368 2.27 18.46 -6.53
N THR A 369 1.20 17.86 -7.07
CA THR A 369 1.27 16.62 -7.87
C THR A 369 2.06 16.85 -9.15
N LYS A 370 1.92 18.02 -9.78
CA LYS A 370 2.67 18.38 -11.00
C LYS A 370 4.17 18.48 -10.70
N GLU A 371 4.54 19.16 -9.62
CA GLU A 371 5.91 19.33 -9.18
C GLU A 371 6.54 17.99 -8.82
N ALA A 372 5.81 17.13 -8.11
CA ALA A 372 6.28 15.80 -7.75
C ALA A 372 6.56 14.96 -9.01
N LEU A 373 5.66 14.98 -10.00
CA LEU A 373 5.86 14.29 -11.27
C LEU A 373 7.07 14.82 -12.05
N LEU A 374 7.26 16.14 -12.10
CA LEU A 374 8.43 16.75 -12.75
C LEU A 374 9.74 16.39 -12.04
N GLN A 375 9.72 16.16 -10.73
CA GLN A 375 10.89 15.71 -9.99
C GLN A 375 11.18 14.22 -10.21
N VAL A 376 10.14 13.40 -10.24
CA VAL A 376 10.26 11.98 -10.55
C VAL A 376 10.77 11.77 -11.98
N GLU A 377 10.32 12.58 -12.95
CA GLU A 377 10.76 12.52 -14.35
C GLU A 377 12.27 12.81 -14.53
N LYS A 378 12.89 13.53 -13.59
CA LYS A 378 14.35 13.76 -13.58
C LYS A 378 15.14 12.57 -13.07
N ARG A 379 14.49 11.63 -12.39
CA ARG A 379 15.12 10.40 -11.90
C ARG A 379 14.93 9.37 -13.00
N ASP A 380 16.00 9.00 -13.69
CA ASP A 380 15.99 7.89 -14.65
C ASP A 380 15.89 6.56 -13.90
N ASN A 381 14.74 6.31 -13.26
CA ASN A 381 14.48 5.10 -12.51
C ASN A 381 13.49 4.21 -13.26
N GLN A 382 13.98 3.00 -13.57
CA GLN A 382 13.19 1.94 -14.19
C GLN A 382 12.42 1.13 -13.15
N ASP A 383 12.80 1.21 -11.89
CA ASP A 383 12.10 0.56 -10.80
C ASP A 383 10.89 1.40 -10.34
N CYS A 384 9.73 0.74 -10.23
CA CYS A 384 8.48 1.32 -9.75
C CYS A 384 8.21 1.06 -8.27
N GLU A 385 9.18 0.51 -7.55
CA GLU A 385 9.10 0.35 -6.11
C GLU A 385 8.98 1.70 -5.38
N ILE A 386 8.15 1.71 -4.33
CA ILE A 386 8.02 2.86 -3.42
C ILE A 386 9.33 3.14 -2.67
N SER A 387 10.17 2.13 -2.47
CA SER A 387 11.48 2.28 -1.82
C SER A 387 12.32 3.34 -2.54
N SER A 388 12.25 3.35 -3.87
CA SER A 388 13.04 4.24 -4.71
C SER A 388 12.73 5.74 -4.59
N ILE A 389 11.57 6.12 -4.05
CA ILE A 389 11.27 7.52 -3.76
C ILE A 389 11.83 7.98 -2.42
N ALA A 390 12.10 7.05 -1.49
CA ALA A 390 12.67 7.36 -0.19
C ALA A 390 14.14 7.80 -0.29
N ASP A 391 14.88 7.28 -1.29
CA ASP A 391 16.31 7.53 -1.49
C ASP A 391 16.62 8.87 -2.18
N THR A 392 15.79 9.89 -1.93
CA THR A 392 16.01 11.21 -2.54
C THR A 392 17.23 11.89 -1.90
N PRO A 393 18.24 12.30 -2.69
CA PRO A 393 19.39 13.03 -2.13
C PRO A 393 18.93 14.33 -1.46
N LEU A 394 19.47 14.59 -0.28
CA LEU A 394 19.20 15.80 0.48
C LEU A 394 19.87 17.01 -0.17
N PHE A 395 19.19 18.16 -0.15
CA PHE A 395 19.82 19.41 -0.58
C PHE A 395 20.81 19.90 0.46
N PRO A 396 21.78 20.75 0.07
CA PRO A 396 22.62 21.43 1.05
C PRO A 396 21.76 22.20 2.05
N PHE A 397 22.01 21.96 3.34
CA PHE A 397 21.28 22.63 4.41
C PHE A 397 21.76 24.07 4.59
N ASP A 398 20.86 25.04 4.49
CA ASP A 398 21.12 26.44 4.80
C ASP A 398 20.35 26.88 6.06
N VAL A 399 21.09 27.26 7.10
CA VAL A 399 20.54 27.76 8.38
C VAL A 399 19.66 29.00 8.17
N ALA A 400 19.92 29.80 7.13
CA ALA A 400 19.09 30.96 6.82
C ALA A 400 17.63 30.60 6.52
N LEU A 401 17.36 29.38 6.02
CA LEU A 401 16.01 28.87 5.76
C LEU A 401 15.20 28.66 7.05
N LEU A 402 15.86 28.54 8.21
CA LEU A 402 15.18 28.39 9.49
C LEU A 402 14.61 29.70 10.03
N LYS A 403 15.03 30.84 9.50
CA LYS A 403 14.58 32.15 9.99
C LYS A 403 13.08 32.32 9.70
N PRO A 404 12.27 32.57 10.73
CA PRO A 404 10.85 32.67 10.53
C PRO A 404 10.51 33.93 9.72
N VAL A 405 9.49 33.84 8.90
CA VAL A 405 9.09 34.98 8.05
C VAL A 405 7.93 35.72 8.69
N HIS A 406 8.16 37.00 8.97
CA HIS A 406 7.11 37.90 9.43
C HIS A 406 6.15 38.18 8.26
N LYS A 407 4.84 38.05 8.50
CA LYS A 407 3.85 38.48 7.51
C LYS A 407 4.08 39.97 7.24
N ARG A 408 4.27 40.35 5.97
CA ARG A 408 4.19 41.77 5.60
C ARG A 408 2.81 42.28 6.03
N PRO A 409 2.72 43.45 6.70
CA PRO A 409 1.42 44.02 7.03
C PRO A 409 0.61 44.14 5.73
N LYS A 410 -0.65 43.68 5.75
CA LYS A 410 -1.57 43.96 4.65
C LYS A 410 -1.73 45.47 4.63
N ILE A 411 -1.21 46.10 3.57
CA ILE A 411 -1.43 47.52 3.28
C ILE A 411 -2.88 47.70 2.85
#